data_AF-A0AAE9Y8I6-F1
#
_entry.id   AF-A0AAE9Y8I6-F1
#
_cell.length_a   1.000
_cell.length_b   1.000
_cell.length_c   1.000
_cell.angle_alpha   90.00
_cell.angle_beta   90.00
_cell.angle_gamma   90.00
#
_symmetry.space_group_name_H-M   'P 1'
#
loop_
_entity.id
_entity.type
_entity.pdbx_description
1 polymer ?
#
loop_
_entity_poly.entity_id
_entity_poly.type
_entity_poly.pdbx_seq_one_letter_code
_entity_poly.pdbx_strand_id
1 'polypeptide(L)'
;MGLFRRDRAPDPPPAPPDPLSAVDRGAVPARLLPVVDRALSCAHRYRALVADRPPGPVRDRMAALGHHVDAGVLAVHETARRAARLDAVAGTLDVERATAAYKDARRRDADPDLVEVHRQRFESVQRVLNARDDVDGRLEVLEARLEAAVARAAELSVGPGTDLGAVEADVGAVADELAALQAGLDELSGPGGAA
;
A
#
# COMPACT_ATOMS: atom_id res chain seq x y z
N MET A 1 8.58 61.85 23.82
CA MET A 1 7.82 60.61 24.09
C MET A 1 7.46 59.97 22.75
N GLY A 2 8.38 59.19 22.17
CA GLY A 2 8.18 58.50 20.89
C GLY A 2 7.79 57.06 21.14
N LEU A 3 6.57 56.69 20.75
CA LEU A 3 6.04 55.32 20.82
C LEU A 3 6.75 54.45 19.78
N PHE A 4 7.65 53.59 20.23
CA PHE A 4 8.18 52.48 19.45
C PHE A 4 7.03 51.54 19.07
N ARG A 5 6.54 51.62 17.82
CA ARG A 5 5.79 50.53 17.21
C ARG A 5 6.75 49.34 17.10
N ARG A 6 6.53 48.32 17.92
CA ARG A 6 7.12 47.00 17.69
C ARG A 6 6.51 46.47 16.41
N ASP A 7 7.29 46.45 15.33
CA ASP A 7 6.96 45.64 14.16
C ASP A 7 6.81 44.20 14.63
N ARG A 8 5.58 43.71 14.57
CA ARG A 8 5.25 42.32 14.82
C ARG A 8 5.89 41.54 13.69
N ALA A 9 6.87 40.69 14.01
CA ALA A 9 7.43 39.78 13.03
C ALA A 9 6.27 39.02 12.35
N PRO A 10 6.28 38.87 11.02
CA PRO A 10 5.24 38.12 10.33
C PRO A 10 5.18 36.71 10.93
N ASP A 11 3.95 36.22 11.16
CA ASP A 11 3.77 34.85 11.62
C ASP A 11 4.49 33.90 10.66
N PRO A 12 5.22 32.89 11.18
CA PRO A 12 5.86 31.91 10.31
C PRO A 12 4.79 31.27 9.41
N PRO A 13 5.13 30.96 8.14
CA PRO A 13 4.19 30.33 7.25
C PRO A 13 3.65 29.04 7.90
N PRO A 14 2.36 28.73 7.71
CA PRO A 14 1.78 27.51 8.25
C PRO A 14 2.61 26.30 7.78
N ALA A 15 2.83 25.35 8.69
CA ALA A 15 3.55 24.14 8.35
C ALA A 15 2.87 23.46 7.14
N PRO A 16 3.64 22.88 6.21
CA PRO A 16 3.07 22.16 5.08
C PRO A 16 2.12 21.06 5.61
N PRO A 17 0.99 20.82 4.91
CA PRO A 17 0.03 19.80 5.33
C PRO A 17 0.72 18.43 5.39
N ASP A 18 0.37 17.62 6.40
CA ASP A 18 0.87 16.25 6.50
C ASP A 18 0.43 15.46 5.26
N PRO A 19 1.36 14.94 4.43
CA PRO A 19 1.00 14.24 3.20
C PRO A 19 0.21 12.95 3.47
N LEU A 20 0.32 12.37 4.67
CA LEU A 20 -0.40 11.15 5.05
C LEU A 20 -1.79 11.42 5.63
N SER A 21 -2.20 12.68 5.77
CA SER A 21 -3.56 13.04 6.18
C SER A 21 -4.63 12.62 5.17
N ALA A 22 -4.24 12.36 3.92
CA ALA A 22 -5.13 11.86 2.86
C ALA A 22 -5.43 10.35 2.96
N VAL A 23 -4.76 9.62 3.86
CA VAL A 23 -4.95 8.17 4.01
C VAL A 23 -6.30 7.89 4.70
N ASP A 24 -7.28 7.51 3.90
CA ASP A 24 -8.58 7.06 4.39
C ASP A 24 -8.58 5.56 4.69
N ARG A 25 -8.57 5.21 5.98
CA ARG A 25 -8.68 3.83 6.47
C ARG A 25 -10.04 3.20 6.12
N GLY A 26 -11.11 3.99 6.03
CA GLY A 26 -12.45 3.48 5.72
C GLY A 26 -12.58 2.92 4.30
N ALA A 27 -11.68 3.34 3.39
CA ALA A 27 -11.62 2.86 2.02
C ALA A 27 -10.81 1.56 1.84
N VAL A 28 -10.21 1.03 2.91
CA VAL A 28 -9.33 -0.16 2.86
C VAL A 28 -10.09 -1.40 3.35
N PRO A 29 -9.96 -2.55 2.66
CA PRO A 29 -10.53 -3.81 3.14
C PRO A 29 -10.00 -4.17 4.53
N ALA A 30 -10.88 -4.67 5.40
CA ALA A 30 -10.53 -4.97 6.80
C ALA A 30 -9.29 -5.88 6.95
N ARG A 31 -9.07 -6.81 6.01
CA ARG A 31 -7.91 -7.71 6.01
C ARG A 31 -6.57 -6.99 5.76
N LEU A 32 -6.58 -5.88 5.02
CA LEU A 32 -5.39 -5.12 4.64
C LEU A 32 -5.13 -3.91 5.56
N LEU A 33 -6.09 -3.58 6.44
CA LEU A 33 -5.91 -2.52 7.43
C LEU A 33 -4.63 -2.67 8.28
N PRO A 34 -4.29 -3.86 8.81
CA PRO A 34 -3.06 -4.01 9.60
C PRO A 34 -1.80 -3.60 8.83
N VAL A 35 -1.72 -3.91 7.53
CA VAL A 35 -0.59 -3.56 6.66
C VAL A 35 -0.48 -2.05 6.50
N VAL A 36 -1.59 -1.38 6.21
CA VAL A 36 -1.65 0.08 6.08
C VAL A 36 -1.28 0.77 7.40
N ASP A 37 -1.75 0.24 8.53
CA ASP A 37 -1.46 0.81 9.85
C ASP A 37 0.02 0.65 10.24
N ARG A 38 0.66 -0.48 9.91
CA ARG A 38 2.10 -0.65 10.11
C ARG A 38 2.91 0.30 9.22
N ALA A 39 2.52 0.47 7.96
CA ALA A 39 3.16 1.44 7.05
C ALA A 39 3.06 2.89 7.58
N LEU A 40 1.87 3.32 8.04
CA LEU A 40 1.66 4.62 8.67
C LEU A 40 2.53 4.79 9.93
N SER A 41 2.54 3.77 10.81
CA SER A 41 3.36 3.76 12.03
C SER A 41 4.86 3.87 11.70
N CYS A 42 5.31 3.20 10.64
CA CYS A 42 6.67 3.28 10.14
C CYS A 42 7.06 4.72 9.74
N ALA A 43 6.23 5.39 8.93
CA ALA A 43 6.47 6.79 8.52
C ALA A 43 6.46 7.76 9.72
N HIS A 44 5.52 7.59 10.66
CA HIS A 44 5.49 8.41 11.88
C HIS A 44 6.76 8.25 12.72
N ARG A 45 7.22 7.01 12.94
CA ARG A 45 8.49 6.72 13.64
C ARG A 45 9.68 7.35 12.92
N TYR A 46 9.72 7.25 11.59
CA TYR A 46 10.79 7.86 10.79
C TYR A 46 10.82 9.39 10.93
N ARG A 47 9.67 10.06 10.81
CA ARG A 47 9.58 11.51 10.99
C ARG A 47 10.00 11.95 12.38
N ALA A 48 9.61 11.22 13.42
CA ALA A 48 10.02 11.49 14.79
C ALA A 48 11.56 11.41 14.94
N LEU A 49 12.17 10.39 14.33
CA LEU A 49 13.63 10.23 14.31
C LEU A 49 14.34 11.40 13.61
N VAL A 50 13.79 11.87 12.49
CA VAL A 50 14.34 13.04 11.77
C VAL A 50 14.16 14.33 12.58
N ALA A 51 13.06 14.46 13.32
CA ALA A 51 12.78 15.64 14.14
C ALA A 51 13.71 15.76 15.36
N ASP A 52 14.08 14.64 15.97
CA ASP A 52 14.99 14.59 17.13
C ASP A 52 16.45 14.91 16.75
N ARG A 53 16.77 14.90 15.45
CA ARG A 53 18.10 15.22 14.95
C ARG A 53 18.42 16.72 15.02
N PRO A 54 19.63 17.10 15.45
CA PRO A 54 20.13 18.45 15.28
C PRO A 54 20.10 18.87 13.80
N PRO A 55 19.81 20.15 13.49
CA PRO A 55 19.93 20.68 12.13
C PRO A 55 21.32 20.39 11.53
N GLY A 56 21.35 19.96 10.28
CA GLY A 56 22.58 19.69 9.56
C GLY A 56 22.38 18.72 8.39
N PRO A 57 23.45 18.45 7.61
CA PRO A 57 23.35 17.73 6.33
C PRO A 57 22.73 16.33 6.44
N VAL A 58 22.99 15.63 7.54
CA VAL A 58 22.41 14.30 7.79
C VAL A 58 20.90 14.41 8.02
N ARG A 59 20.44 15.39 8.80
CA ARG A 59 19.00 15.62 9.00
C ARG A 59 18.33 15.97 7.68
N ASP A 60 18.95 16.82 6.87
CA ASP A 60 18.40 17.23 5.57
C ASP A 60 18.27 16.04 4.62
N ARG A 61 19.28 15.17 4.58
CA ARG A 61 19.24 13.95 3.77
C ARG A 61 18.21 12.94 4.26
N MET A 62 18.06 12.78 5.57
CA MET A 62 16.98 11.96 6.13
C MET A 62 15.61 12.57 5.87
N ALA A 63 15.45 13.89 5.95
CA ALA A 63 14.20 14.55 5.59
C ALA A 63 13.83 14.29 4.12
N ALA A 64 14.81 14.35 3.21
CA ALA A 64 14.60 14.00 1.80
C ALA A 64 14.16 12.53 1.62
N LEU A 65 14.82 11.58 2.30
CA LEU A 65 14.40 10.18 2.32
C LEU A 65 13.00 10.00 2.90
N GLY A 66 12.59 10.84 3.86
CA GLY A 66 11.24 10.86 4.42
C GLY A 66 10.14 11.07 3.38
N HIS A 67 10.40 11.88 2.34
CA HIS A 67 9.45 12.02 1.24
C HIS A 67 9.27 10.72 0.44
N HIS A 68 10.31 9.92 0.29
CA HIS A 68 10.20 8.61 -0.35
C HIS A 68 9.47 7.60 0.52
N VAL A 69 9.69 7.62 1.84
CA VAL A 69 8.94 6.80 2.79
C VAL A 69 7.46 7.15 2.75
N ASP A 70 7.12 8.45 2.79
CA ASP A 70 5.74 8.92 2.67
C ASP A 70 5.08 8.46 1.36
N ALA A 71 5.81 8.56 0.23
CA ALA A 71 5.34 8.06 -1.06
C ALA A 71 5.10 6.54 -1.04
N GLY A 72 5.98 5.77 -0.39
CA GLY A 72 5.82 4.33 -0.20
C GLY A 72 4.55 3.99 0.60
N VAL A 73 4.28 4.72 1.69
CA VAL A 73 3.06 4.53 2.49
C VAL A 73 1.80 4.86 1.69
N LEU A 74 1.81 5.96 0.93
CA LEU A 74 0.70 6.31 0.04
C LEU A 74 0.48 5.24 -1.03
N ALA A 75 1.55 4.66 -1.58
CA ALA A 75 1.46 3.57 -2.54
C ALA A 75 0.90 2.28 -1.90
N VAL A 76 1.27 1.95 -0.65
CA VAL A 76 0.69 0.83 0.10
C VAL A 76 -0.82 1.03 0.30
N HIS A 77 -1.23 2.21 0.76
CA HIS A 77 -2.64 2.56 0.94
C HIS A 77 -3.42 2.44 -0.36
N GLU A 78 -2.89 3.01 -1.44
CA GLU A 78 -3.55 2.98 -2.73
C GLU A 78 -3.67 1.56 -3.29
N THR A 79 -2.63 0.72 -3.14
CA THR A 79 -2.69 -0.70 -3.51
C THR A 79 -3.77 -1.43 -2.71
N ALA A 80 -3.84 -1.19 -1.40
CA ALA A 80 -4.86 -1.80 -0.55
C ALA A 80 -6.28 -1.35 -0.93
N ARG A 81 -6.46 -0.07 -1.27
CA ARG A 81 -7.72 0.48 -1.77
C ARG A 81 -8.11 -0.15 -3.11
N ARG A 82 -7.17 -0.32 -4.04
CA ARG A 82 -7.42 -0.99 -5.32
C ARG A 82 -7.81 -2.46 -5.12
N ALA A 83 -7.22 -3.15 -4.14
CA ALA A 83 -7.58 -4.53 -3.81
C ALA A 83 -9.05 -4.69 -3.37
N ALA A 84 -9.72 -3.62 -2.90
CA ALA A 84 -11.16 -3.64 -2.62
C ALA A 84 -12.01 -3.91 -3.88
N ARG A 85 -11.50 -3.58 -5.07
CA ARG A 85 -12.18 -3.88 -6.34
C ARG A 85 -12.23 -5.39 -6.60
N LEU A 86 -11.19 -6.13 -6.24
CA LEU A 86 -11.19 -7.60 -6.33
C LEU A 86 -12.25 -8.22 -5.42
N ASP A 87 -12.49 -7.64 -4.24
CA ASP A 87 -13.56 -8.10 -3.35
C ASP A 87 -14.94 -7.86 -3.95
N ALA A 88 -15.15 -6.72 -4.60
CA ALA A 88 -16.38 -6.42 -5.31
C ALA A 88 -16.61 -7.44 -6.45
N VAL A 89 -15.60 -7.72 -7.26
CA VAL A 89 -15.67 -8.73 -8.33
C VAL A 89 -15.99 -10.11 -7.73
N ALA A 90 -15.26 -10.54 -6.70
CA ALA A 90 -15.53 -11.81 -6.03
C ALA A 90 -16.97 -11.91 -5.49
N GLY A 91 -17.49 -10.81 -4.93
CA GLY A 91 -18.88 -10.71 -4.47
C GLY A 91 -19.89 -10.89 -5.60
N THR A 92 -19.65 -10.31 -6.78
CA THR A 92 -20.54 -10.47 -7.95
C THR A 92 -20.56 -11.88 -8.52
N LEU A 93 -19.45 -12.62 -8.40
CA LEU A 93 -19.34 -13.96 -8.97
C LEU A 93 -20.07 -15.04 -8.15
N ASP A 94 -20.52 -14.70 -6.94
CA ASP A 94 -21.20 -15.59 -5.99
C ASP A 94 -20.41 -16.89 -5.79
N VAL A 95 -19.28 -16.75 -5.07
CA VAL A 95 -18.26 -17.80 -4.85
C VAL A 95 -18.89 -19.10 -4.33
N GLU A 96 -19.78 -18.98 -3.36
CA GLU A 96 -20.44 -20.12 -2.73
C GLU A 96 -21.33 -20.86 -3.73
N ARG A 97 -22.16 -20.11 -4.48
CA ARG A 97 -23.03 -20.70 -5.50
C ARG A 97 -22.25 -21.33 -6.64
N ALA A 98 -21.20 -20.67 -7.13
CA ALA A 98 -20.36 -21.22 -8.21
C ALA A 98 -19.70 -22.53 -7.78
N THR A 99 -19.19 -22.58 -6.55
CA THR A 99 -18.57 -23.78 -5.98
C THR A 99 -19.59 -24.90 -5.75
N ALA A 100 -20.76 -24.57 -5.19
CA ALA A 100 -21.82 -25.53 -4.94
C ALA A 100 -22.36 -26.13 -6.24
N ALA A 101 -22.63 -25.29 -7.26
CA ALA A 101 -23.16 -25.73 -8.55
C ALA A 101 -22.20 -26.68 -9.28
N TYR A 102 -20.90 -26.39 -9.30
CA TYR A 102 -19.91 -27.30 -9.90
C TYR A 102 -19.83 -28.64 -9.16
N LYS A 103 -19.78 -28.61 -7.82
CA LYS A 103 -19.75 -29.83 -7.00
C LYS A 103 -21.02 -30.67 -7.17
N ASP A 104 -22.17 -30.03 -7.29
CA ASP A 104 -23.46 -30.68 -7.45
C ASP A 104 -23.60 -31.33 -8.83
N ALA A 105 -23.27 -30.59 -9.90
CA ALA A 105 -23.27 -31.10 -11.27
C ALA A 105 -22.38 -32.34 -11.43
N ARG A 106 -21.19 -32.31 -10.80
CA ARG A 106 -20.26 -33.45 -10.79
C ARG A 106 -20.77 -34.66 -10.00
N ARG A 107 -21.56 -34.46 -8.93
CA ARG A 107 -22.07 -35.55 -8.09
C ARG A 107 -23.29 -36.24 -8.68
N ARG A 108 -24.13 -35.50 -9.39
CA ARG A 108 -25.40 -36.02 -9.96
C ARG A 108 -25.25 -36.58 -11.36
N ASP A 109 -24.03 -36.66 -11.89
CA ASP A 109 -23.75 -37.05 -13.26
C ASP A 109 -24.62 -36.24 -14.24
N ALA A 110 -24.62 -34.91 -14.04
CA ALA A 110 -25.38 -34.00 -14.89
C ALA A 110 -24.85 -34.02 -16.33
N ASP A 111 -25.60 -33.39 -17.23
CA ASP A 111 -25.19 -33.21 -18.62
C ASP A 111 -23.72 -32.72 -18.71
N PRO A 112 -22.84 -33.38 -19.49
CA PRO A 112 -21.43 -33.01 -19.63
C PRO A 112 -21.21 -31.54 -20.01
N ASP A 113 -22.07 -30.96 -20.86
CA ASP A 113 -21.94 -29.56 -21.29
C ASP A 113 -22.25 -28.61 -20.12
N LEU A 114 -23.21 -28.97 -19.27
CA LEU A 114 -23.55 -28.21 -18.07
C LEU A 114 -22.43 -28.29 -17.02
N VAL A 115 -21.82 -29.47 -16.85
CA VAL A 115 -20.66 -29.66 -15.97
C VAL A 115 -19.49 -28.77 -16.41
N GLU A 116 -19.24 -28.70 -17.72
CA GLU A 116 -18.18 -27.90 -18.31
C GLU A 116 -18.40 -26.39 -18.10
N VAL A 117 -19.62 -25.89 -18.30
CA VAL A 117 -19.98 -24.50 -18.00
C VAL A 117 -19.76 -24.16 -16.52
N HIS A 118 -20.18 -25.05 -15.61
CA HIS A 118 -19.97 -24.85 -14.18
C HIS A 118 -18.49 -24.91 -13.80
N ARG A 119 -17.69 -25.76 -14.45
CA ARG A 119 -16.23 -25.81 -14.27
C ARG A 119 -15.58 -24.49 -14.64
N GLN A 120 -15.88 -23.95 -15.82
CA GLN A 120 -15.31 -22.68 -16.30
C GLN A 120 -15.64 -21.51 -15.36
N ARG A 121 -16.88 -21.45 -14.86
CA ARG A 121 -17.28 -20.44 -13.87
C ARG A 121 -16.51 -20.61 -12.55
N PHE A 122 -16.41 -21.84 -12.05
CA PHE A 122 -15.65 -22.15 -10.83
C PHE A 122 -14.17 -21.76 -10.97
N GLU A 123 -13.53 -22.12 -12.09
CA GLU A 123 -12.13 -21.77 -12.35
C GLU A 123 -11.91 -20.25 -12.42
N SER A 124 -12.86 -19.52 -13.01
CA SER A 124 -12.82 -18.06 -13.06
C SER A 124 -12.88 -17.45 -11.65
N VAL A 125 -13.76 -17.98 -10.79
CA VAL A 125 -13.82 -17.59 -9.37
C VAL A 125 -12.51 -17.89 -8.65
N GLN A 126 -11.94 -19.08 -8.83
CA GLN A 126 -10.68 -19.46 -8.17
C GLN A 126 -9.53 -18.54 -8.61
N ARG A 127 -9.47 -18.13 -9.88
CA ARG A 127 -8.46 -17.16 -10.35
C ARG A 127 -8.55 -15.82 -9.61
N VAL A 128 -9.76 -15.29 -9.40
CA VAL A 128 -9.97 -14.03 -8.67
C VAL A 128 -9.55 -14.17 -7.20
N LEU A 129 -9.92 -15.27 -6.54
CA LEU A 129 -9.54 -15.52 -5.14
C LEU A 129 -8.02 -15.69 -4.99
N ASN A 130 -7.38 -16.44 -5.88
CA ASN A 130 -5.93 -16.60 -5.85
C ASN A 130 -5.20 -15.28 -6.10
N ALA A 131 -5.71 -14.44 -7.01
CA ALA A 131 -5.14 -13.11 -7.25
C ALA A 131 -5.27 -12.20 -6.02
N ARG A 132 -6.40 -12.28 -5.30
CA ARG A 132 -6.60 -11.59 -4.03
C ARG A 132 -5.56 -12.02 -2.99
N ASP A 133 -5.39 -13.33 -2.81
CA ASP A 133 -4.43 -13.86 -1.82
C ASP A 133 -2.98 -13.51 -2.18
N ASP A 134 -2.63 -13.51 -3.48
CA ASP A 134 -1.31 -13.08 -3.97
C ASP A 134 -1.06 -11.59 -3.69
N VAL A 135 -2.05 -10.72 -3.89
CA VAL A 135 -1.96 -9.29 -3.57
C VAL A 135 -1.75 -9.08 -2.08
N ASP A 136 -2.51 -9.78 -1.23
CA ASP A 136 -2.37 -9.70 0.22
C ASP A 136 -0.93 -10.10 0.65
N GLY A 137 -0.43 -11.23 0.13
CA GLY A 137 0.93 -11.71 0.42
C GLY A 137 2.03 -10.79 -0.08
N ARG A 138 1.91 -10.25 -1.30
CA ARG A 138 2.89 -9.31 -1.85
C ARG A 138 2.91 -7.99 -1.08
N LEU A 139 1.75 -7.47 -0.70
CA LEU A 139 1.67 -6.21 0.03
C LEU A 139 2.30 -6.34 1.42
N GLU A 140 2.12 -7.48 2.10
CA GLU A 140 2.79 -7.79 3.38
C GLU A 140 4.32 -7.74 3.22
N VAL A 141 4.87 -8.37 2.18
CA VAL A 141 6.33 -8.39 1.92
C VAL A 141 6.86 -6.99 1.59
N LEU A 142 6.14 -6.23 0.76
CA LEU A 142 6.56 -4.88 0.36
C LEU A 142 6.55 -3.91 1.55
N GLU A 143 5.55 -4.00 2.42
CA GLU A 143 5.50 -3.21 3.65
C GLU A 143 6.64 -3.59 4.61
N ALA A 144 6.91 -4.88 4.82
CA ALA A 144 8.04 -5.31 5.64
C ALA A 144 9.40 -4.82 5.09
N ARG A 145 9.56 -4.76 3.77
CA ARG A 145 10.76 -4.20 3.12
C ARG A 145 10.87 -2.70 3.34
N LEU A 146 9.76 -1.96 3.32
CA LEU A 146 9.72 -0.54 3.67
C LEU A 146 10.16 -0.33 5.13
N GLU A 147 9.64 -1.14 6.06
CA GLU A 147 10.04 -1.09 7.47
C GLU A 147 11.53 -1.39 7.65
N ALA A 148 12.06 -2.41 6.97
CA ALA A 148 13.47 -2.74 7.02
C ALA A 148 14.37 -1.65 6.43
N ALA A 149 13.93 -0.95 5.38
CA ALA A 149 14.66 0.21 4.85
C ALA A 149 14.70 1.37 5.86
N VAL A 150 13.56 1.67 6.51
CA VAL A 150 13.47 2.69 7.56
C VAL A 150 14.32 2.34 8.78
N ALA A 151 14.32 1.08 9.22
CA ALA A 151 15.17 0.61 10.32
C ALA A 151 16.66 0.80 9.99
N ARG A 152 17.10 0.43 8.78
CA ARG A 152 18.47 0.66 8.31
C ARG A 152 18.82 2.15 8.23
N ALA A 153 17.88 2.99 7.78
CA ALA A 153 18.05 4.44 7.82
C ALA A 153 18.32 4.95 9.24
N ALA A 154 17.62 4.39 10.22
CA ALA A 154 17.78 4.74 11.63
C ALA A 154 19.14 4.31 12.16
N GLU A 155 19.59 3.11 11.86
CA GLU A 155 20.92 2.61 12.23
C GLU A 155 22.04 3.48 11.63
N LEU A 156 21.98 3.74 10.32
CA LEU A 156 22.95 4.57 9.60
C LEU A 156 22.97 6.02 10.07
N SER A 157 21.87 6.49 10.66
CA SER A 157 21.86 7.81 11.26
C SER A 157 22.84 7.86 12.45
N VAL A 158 22.95 6.79 13.26
CA VAL A 158 23.76 6.77 14.51
C VAL A 158 25.24 6.51 14.23
N GLY A 159 25.57 5.83 13.13
CA GLY A 159 26.93 5.41 12.80
C GLY A 159 27.82 6.46 12.10
N PRO A 160 29.15 6.33 12.20
CA PRO A 160 30.11 7.13 11.43
C PRO A 160 30.19 6.60 9.98
N GLY A 161 29.28 7.04 9.13
CA GLY A 161 29.22 6.65 7.72
C GLY A 161 27.77 6.59 7.24
N THR A 162 27.38 7.56 6.43
CA THR A 162 25.98 7.74 6.02
C THR A 162 25.79 7.31 4.57
N ASP A 163 25.71 5.99 4.31
CA ASP A 163 25.25 5.49 3.01
C ASP A 163 23.71 5.42 2.97
N LEU A 164 23.07 6.58 3.07
CA LEU A 164 21.62 6.70 2.86
C LEU A 164 21.20 6.43 1.41
N GLY A 165 22.16 6.34 0.47
CA GLY A 165 21.87 6.09 -0.94
C GLY A 165 21.35 4.67 -1.18
N ALA A 166 21.92 3.67 -0.49
CA ALA A 166 21.40 2.30 -0.54
C ALA A 166 19.96 2.20 0.00
N VAL A 167 19.66 2.95 1.06
CA VAL A 167 18.30 2.98 1.63
C VAL A 167 17.31 3.65 0.69
N GLU A 168 17.70 4.76 0.06
CA GLU A 168 16.89 5.45 -0.94
C GLU A 168 16.56 4.53 -2.13
N ALA A 169 17.54 3.77 -2.62
CA ALA A 169 17.33 2.78 -3.67
C ALA A 169 16.37 1.66 -3.24
N ASP A 170 16.49 1.16 -2.01
CA ASP A 170 15.59 0.13 -1.49
C ASP A 170 14.14 0.62 -1.36
N VAL A 171 13.92 1.85 -0.86
CA VAL A 171 12.58 2.47 -0.80
C VAL A 171 12.03 2.70 -2.21
N GLY A 172 12.86 3.15 -3.15
CA GLY A 172 12.49 3.31 -4.57
C GLY A 172 12.04 1.99 -5.19
N ALA A 173 12.78 0.90 -4.98
CA ALA A 173 12.43 -0.43 -5.49
C ALA A 173 11.07 -0.91 -4.93
N VAL A 174 10.78 -0.67 -3.64
CA VAL A 174 9.47 -0.99 -3.06
C VAL A 174 8.36 -0.18 -3.75
N ALA A 175 8.57 1.11 -4.01
CA ALA A 175 7.59 1.94 -4.69
C ALA A 175 7.33 1.48 -6.13
N ASP A 176 8.37 1.08 -6.87
CA ASP A 176 8.25 0.54 -8.23
C ASP A 176 7.47 -0.78 -8.24
N GLU A 177 7.75 -1.68 -7.29
CA GLU A 177 7.03 -2.95 -7.15
C GLU A 177 5.56 -2.74 -6.76
N LEU A 178 5.26 -1.75 -5.91
CA LEU A 178 3.89 -1.35 -5.59
C LEU A 178 3.17 -0.82 -6.84
N ALA A 179 3.82 0.01 -7.64
CA ALA A 179 3.25 0.51 -8.89
C ALA A 179 2.97 -0.63 -9.89
N ALA A 180 3.87 -1.60 -10.00
CA ALA A 180 3.66 -2.78 -10.82
C ALA A 180 2.47 -3.64 -10.32
N LEU A 181 2.35 -3.81 -9.00
CA LEU A 181 1.22 -4.52 -8.39
C LEU A 181 -0.12 -3.80 -8.67
N GLN A 182 -0.13 -2.47 -8.61
CA GLN A 182 -1.30 -1.65 -8.93
C GLN A 182 -1.73 -1.80 -10.40
N ALA A 183 -0.77 -1.81 -11.33
CA ALA A 183 -1.05 -2.03 -12.74
C ALA A 183 -1.70 -3.41 -12.98
N GLY A 184 -1.15 -4.47 -12.37
CA GLY A 184 -1.73 -5.81 -12.47
C GLY A 184 -3.14 -5.90 -11.86
N LEU A 185 -3.41 -5.19 -10.76
CA LEU A 185 -4.75 -5.08 -10.19
C LEU A 185 -5.75 -4.39 -11.11
N ASP A 186 -5.32 -3.32 -11.78
CA ASP A 186 -6.16 -2.57 -12.73
C ASP A 186 -6.44 -3.41 -14.00
N GLU A 187 -5.50 -4.24 -14.46
CA GLU A 187 -5.72 -5.22 -15.55
C GLU A 187 -6.76 -6.28 -15.18
N LEU A 188 -6.69 -6.82 -13.97
CA LEU A 188 -7.64 -7.84 -13.46
C LEU A 188 -9.04 -7.27 -13.21
N SER A 189 -9.12 -5.97 -12.91
CA SER A 189 -10.38 -5.27 -12.60
C SER A 189 -11.01 -4.54 -13.80
N GLY A 190 -10.28 -4.43 -14.92
CA GLY A 190 -10.71 -3.72 -16.13
C GLY A 190 -11.83 -4.44 -16.92
N PRO A 191 -12.48 -3.75 -17.88
CA PRO A 191 -13.67 -4.24 -18.60
C PRO A 191 -13.35 -5.30 -19.67
N GLY A 192 -12.60 -6.34 -19.33
CA GLY A 192 -12.32 -7.50 -20.20
C GLY A 192 -13.34 -8.65 -20.07
N GLY A 193 -14.36 -8.51 -19.23
CA GLY A 193 -15.37 -9.54 -18.95
C GLY A 193 -16.73 -9.32 -19.61
N ALA A 194 -16.87 -8.32 -20.48
CA ALA A 194 -18.09 -8.03 -21.23
C ALA A 194 -17.79 -8.02 -22.74
N ALA A 195 -17.60 -9.20 -23.31
CA ALA A 195 -17.65 -9.44 -24.74
C ALA A 195 -18.36 -10.77 -24.99
#